data_AF-A0A4V2YH16-F1
#
_entry.id   AF-A0A4V2YH16-F1
#
_cell.length_a   1.000
_cell.length_b   1.000
_cell.length_c   1.000
_cell.angle_alpha   90.00
_cell.angle_beta   90.00
_cell.angle_gamma   90.00
#
_symmetry.space_group_name_H-M   'P 1'
#
loop_
_entity.id
_entity.type
_entity.pdbx_description
1 polymer ?
#
loop_
_entity_poly.entity_id
_entity_poly.type
_entity_poly.pdbx_seq_one_letter_code
_entity_poly.pdbx_strand_id
1 'polypeptide(L)'
;MGLGTKTIEEAAREATTAIVMGHGGGSDCLVASLVGDWLTRMGVGRVILGGVASQWWLPPGEDRVGLKCVLGADFYDPLELTGAKPLNDHAVIVGTEAELNGRAPHEATAAANFGGEAFLISLRGGGQGVGAGIKAVVDHYGADLLISVDVGSDTLSTGSEIRPTQTSLADHLTLAGLLQQDVVSYFALAGYGLDAEMELEELDHNLGTAIRGGAFRGVIGSSYPALEKVRDLHAQAHDPIGSLVIRAGLGEFGLARVFKSNPFGEVARVAPAAVPIWVFDPRLVTDTVAKHADDLVPTTSLANAEEVYRSLGRVPETGLQRFIDYAR
;
A
#
# COMPACT_ATOMS: atom_id res chain seq x y z
N MET A 1 6.07 25.25 17.50
CA MET A 1 5.35 24.18 18.22
C MET A 1 4.10 23.90 17.41
N GLY A 2 4.19 23.03 16.41
CA GLY A 2 3.05 22.67 15.57
C GLY A 2 2.01 21.93 16.41
N LEU A 3 0.73 22.14 16.11
CA LEU A 3 -0.37 21.34 16.64
C LEU A 3 0.03 19.86 16.50
N GLY A 4 0.25 19.17 17.62
CA GLY A 4 0.62 17.77 17.58
C GLY A 4 -0.49 16.99 16.87
N THR A 5 -0.14 16.30 15.80
CA THR A 5 -1.06 15.40 15.09
C THR A 5 -1.65 14.44 16.11
N LYS A 6 -2.97 14.32 16.11
CA LYS A 6 -3.72 13.50 17.05
C LYS A 6 -3.26 12.04 16.99
N THR A 7 -3.43 11.31 18.08
CA THR A 7 -3.33 9.85 18.03
C THR A 7 -4.39 9.29 17.07
N ILE A 8 -4.15 8.08 16.54
CA ILE A 8 -5.10 7.47 15.62
C ILE A 8 -6.46 7.22 16.29
N GLU A 9 -6.49 6.91 17.59
CA GLU A 9 -7.72 6.72 18.36
C GLU A 9 -8.51 8.01 18.53
N GLU A 10 -7.84 9.14 18.75
CA GLU A 10 -8.48 10.46 18.85
C GLU A 10 -9.08 10.86 17.50
N ALA A 11 -8.33 10.70 16.40
CA ALA A 11 -8.83 11.00 15.06
C ALA A 11 -10.02 10.11 14.68
N ALA A 12 -9.95 8.80 14.96
CA ALA A 12 -11.04 7.87 14.66
C ALA A 12 -12.35 8.18 15.42
N ARG A 13 -12.28 8.74 16.64
CA ARG A 13 -13.47 9.13 17.41
C ARG A 13 -14.15 10.39 16.90
N GLU A 14 -13.42 11.24 16.19
CA GLU A 14 -13.93 12.50 15.65
C GLU A 14 -14.36 12.38 14.18
N ALA A 15 -13.77 11.43 13.45
CA ALA A 15 -14.02 11.24 12.03
C ALA A 15 -15.44 10.76 11.74
N THR A 16 -16.07 11.36 10.73
CA THR A 16 -17.36 10.93 10.21
C THR A 16 -17.19 10.00 9.00
N THR A 17 -16.25 10.35 8.12
CA THR A 17 -16.01 9.64 6.86
C THR A 17 -14.52 9.42 6.66
N ALA A 18 -14.08 8.17 6.68
CA ALA A 18 -12.70 7.81 6.46
C ALA A 18 -12.46 7.19 5.08
N ILE A 19 -11.35 7.56 4.46
CA ILE A 19 -10.74 6.83 3.36
C ILE A 19 -9.62 5.96 3.93
N VAL A 20 -9.61 4.69 3.52
CA VAL A 20 -8.55 3.75 3.84
C VAL A 20 -8.06 3.12 2.55
N MET A 21 -6.80 3.39 2.19
CA MET A 21 -6.23 2.97 0.92
C MET A 21 -5.04 2.04 1.09
N GLY A 22 -4.87 1.10 0.17
CA GLY A 22 -3.59 0.39 0.00
C GLY A 22 -2.50 1.33 -0.53
N HIS A 23 -1.26 1.16 -0.04
CA HIS A 23 -0.17 2.11 -0.27
C HIS A 23 0.65 1.81 -1.53
N GLY A 24 1.16 0.58 -1.68
CA GLY A 24 2.04 0.16 -2.78
C GLY A 24 1.33 -0.52 -3.95
N GLY A 25 0.06 -0.90 -3.76
CA GLY A 25 -0.73 -1.65 -4.73
C GLY A 25 -0.89 -3.10 -4.31
N GLY A 26 -0.95 -4.02 -5.26
CA GLY A 26 -1.13 -5.44 -4.93
C GLY A 26 -2.37 -5.66 -4.07
N SER A 27 -2.27 -6.48 -3.01
CA SER A 27 -3.38 -6.68 -2.07
C SER A 27 -3.41 -5.72 -0.88
N ASP A 28 -2.64 -4.63 -0.91
CA ASP A 28 -2.64 -3.65 0.18
C ASP A 28 -4.04 -3.16 0.49
N CYS A 29 -4.88 -2.93 -0.52
CA CYS A 29 -6.27 -2.51 -0.32
C CYS A 29 -7.12 -3.55 0.44
N LEU A 30 -6.81 -4.85 0.29
CA LEU A 30 -7.47 -5.93 1.03
C LEU A 30 -6.99 -5.98 2.48
N VAL A 31 -5.70 -5.78 2.73
CA VAL A 31 -5.17 -5.68 4.10
C VAL A 31 -5.62 -4.39 4.78
N ALA A 32 -5.74 -3.29 4.03
CA ALA A 32 -6.26 -2.01 4.50
C ALA A 32 -7.71 -2.14 5.00
N SER A 33 -8.48 -3.12 4.51
CA SER A 33 -9.81 -3.43 5.07
C SER A 33 -9.79 -3.83 6.55
N LEU A 34 -8.66 -4.30 7.10
CA LEU A 34 -8.48 -4.53 8.54
C LEU A 34 -8.51 -3.21 9.34
N VAL A 35 -7.92 -2.15 8.78
CA VAL A 35 -8.03 -0.79 9.34
C VAL A 35 -9.46 -0.27 9.20
N GLY A 36 -10.12 -0.56 8.07
CA GLY A 36 -11.53 -0.21 7.87
C GLY A 36 -12.48 -0.87 8.87
N ASP A 37 -12.28 -2.17 9.19
CA ASP A 37 -12.99 -2.87 10.27
C ASP A 37 -12.76 -2.18 11.62
N TRP A 38 -11.51 -1.83 11.92
CA TRP A 38 -11.18 -1.16 13.17
C TRP A 38 -11.85 0.22 13.30
N LEU A 39 -11.82 1.04 12.25
CA LEU A 39 -12.50 2.34 12.23
C LEU A 39 -14.02 2.21 12.41
N THR A 40 -14.63 1.23 11.75
CA THR A 40 -16.05 0.94 11.90
C THR A 40 -16.40 0.60 13.35
N ARG A 41 -15.57 -0.21 14.03
CA ARG A 41 -15.72 -0.54 15.46
C ARG A 41 -15.47 0.67 16.38
N MET A 42 -14.66 1.63 15.95
CA MET A 42 -14.42 2.89 16.66
C MET A 42 -15.56 3.90 16.49
N GLY A 43 -16.53 3.62 15.60
CA GLY A 43 -17.73 4.44 15.42
C GLY A 43 -17.69 5.38 14.22
N VAL A 44 -16.68 5.26 13.33
CA VAL A 44 -16.65 6.04 12.08
C VAL A 44 -17.86 5.67 11.22
N GLY A 45 -18.63 6.67 10.80
CA GLY A 45 -19.93 6.48 10.15
C GLY A 45 -19.84 5.86 8.75
N ARG A 46 -18.80 6.22 7.98
CA ARG A 46 -18.55 5.67 6.66
C ARG A 46 -17.06 5.42 6.44
N VAL A 47 -16.73 4.25 5.91
CA VAL A 47 -15.36 3.89 5.49
C VAL A 47 -15.37 3.55 4.01
N ILE A 48 -14.46 4.15 3.24
CA ILE A 48 -14.29 3.90 1.80
C ILE A 48 -12.92 3.25 1.58
N LEU A 49 -12.90 2.17 0.80
CA LEU A 49 -11.70 1.43 0.45
C LEU A 49 -11.22 1.74 -0.97
N GLY A 50 -9.91 1.66 -1.18
CA GLY A 50 -9.29 1.79 -2.49
C GLY A 50 -7.79 1.54 -2.44
N GLY A 51 -7.09 1.93 -3.50
CA GLY A 51 -5.65 1.74 -3.62
C GLY A 51 -5.06 2.49 -4.79
N VAL A 52 -3.83 2.13 -5.13
CA VAL A 52 -3.13 2.65 -6.31
C VAL A 52 -3.14 1.62 -7.44
N ALA A 53 -3.07 2.10 -8.68
CA ALA A 53 -3.11 1.28 -9.89
C ALA A 53 -1.77 0.56 -10.16
N SER A 54 -1.44 -0.38 -9.26
CA SER A 54 -0.24 -1.21 -9.27
C SER A 54 -0.61 -2.63 -8.86
N GLN A 55 -0.31 -3.64 -9.70
CA GLN A 55 -0.70 -5.03 -9.45
C GLN A 55 0.39 -6.04 -9.88
N TRP A 56 0.56 -7.12 -9.12
CA TRP A 56 1.44 -8.26 -9.49
C TRP A 56 0.67 -9.28 -10.34
N TRP A 57 0.23 -8.83 -11.51
CA TRP A 57 -0.51 -9.66 -12.44
C TRP A 57 0.37 -10.58 -13.27
N LEU A 58 -0.19 -11.75 -13.60
CA LEU A 58 0.30 -12.53 -14.72
C LEU A 58 0.08 -11.76 -16.03
N PRO A 59 0.87 -12.06 -17.08
CA PRO A 59 0.56 -11.56 -18.42
C PRO A 59 -0.85 -11.96 -18.84
N PRO A 60 -1.55 -11.15 -19.66
CA PRO A 60 -2.89 -11.49 -20.15
C PRO A 60 -2.94 -12.88 -20.80
N GLY A 61 -3.92 -13.69 -20.39
CA GLY A 61 -4.11 -15.05 -20.89
C GLY A 61 -3.21 -16.11 -20.25
N GLU A 62 -2.34 -15.76 -19.30
CA GLU A 62 -1.52 -16.73 -18.57
C GLU A 62 -2.22 -17.21 -17.30
N ASP A 63 -2.37 -18.52 -17.14
CA ASP A 63 -2.82 -19.13 -15.89
C ASP A 63 -1.66 -19.36 -14.92
N ARG A 64 -1.95 -19.26 -13.62
CA ARG A 64 -0.99 -19.54 -12.54
C ARG A 64 -0.71 -21.06 -12.46
N VAL A 65 0.33 -21.49 -13.16
CA VAL A 65 0.92 -22.85 -13.05
C VAL A 65 2.26 -22.76 -12.31
N GLY A 66 2.65 -23.82 -11.60
CA GLY A 66 3.76 -23.78 -10.61
C GLY A 66 5.14 -23.37 -11.14
N LEU A 67 5.33 -23.28 -12.46
CA LEU A 67 6.57 -22.83 -13.11
C LEU A 67 6.53 -21.35 -13.54
N LYS A 68 5.52 -20.60 -13.14
CA LYS A 68 5.37 -19.18 -13.48
C LYS A 68 5.51 -18.31 -12.24
N CYS A 69 6.32 -17.25 -12.34
CA CYS A 69 6.60 -16.33 -11.26
C CYS A 69 6.38 -14.89 -11.72
N VAL A 70 5.61 -14.11 -10.95
CA VAL A 70 5.47 -12.67 -11.13
C VAL A 70 6.45 -11.98 -10.20
N LEU A 71 7.29 -11.11 -10.75
CA LEU A 71 8.47 -10.54 -10.11
C LEU A 71 8.55 -9.00 -10.21
N GLY A 72 7.45 -8.37 -10.61
CA GLY A 72 7.39 -6.92 -10.66
C GLY A 72 5.97 -6.45 -10.90
N ALA A 73 5.69 -5.23 -10.47
CA ALA A 73 4.38 -4.63 -10.57
C ALA A 73 4.07 -4.19 -12.02
N ASP A 74 2.79 -4.28 -12.36
CA ASP A 74 2.19 -3.67 -13.53
C ASP A 74 1.53 -2.35 -13.11
N PHE A 75 2.17 -1.22 -13.41
CA PHE A 75 1.57 0.11 -13.22
C PHE A 75 0.70 0.42 -14.43
N TYR A 76 -0.62 0.34 -14.26
CA TYR A 76 -1.59 0.51 -15.34
C TYR A 76 -2.33 1.84 -15.25
N ASP A 77 -3.01 2.21 -16.32
CA ASP A 77 -3.92 3.36 -16.31
C ASP A 77 -5.31 2.91 -15.84
N PRO A 78 -5.78 3.36 -14.66
CA PRO A 78 -7.08 2.95 -14.17
C PRO A 78 -8.25 3.49 -15.00
N LEU A 79 -8.03 4.48 -15.88
CA LEU A 79 -9.03 4.96 -16.83
C LEU A 79 -9.36 3.92 -17.93
N GLU A 80 -8.47 2.96 -18.17
CA GLU A 80 -8.67 1.88 -19.15
C GLU A 80 -9.50 0.71 -18.60
N LEU A 81 -9.82 0.71 -17.31
CA LEU A 81 -10.61 -0.35 -16.70
C LEU A 81 -12.06 -0.32 -17.20
N THR A 82 -12.61 -1.50 -17.44
CA THR A 82 -14.04 -1.66 -17.72
C THR A 82 -14.88 -1.08 -16.59
N GLY A 83 -15.87 -0.24 -16.91
CA GLY A 83 -16.76 0.35 -15.91
C GLY A 83 -16.15 1.47 -15.05
N ALA A 84 -14.90 1.88 -15.30
CA ALA A 84 -14.27 2.99 -14.59
C ALA A 84 -15.07 4.29 -14.73
N LYS A 85 -15.28 4.98 -13.61
CA LYS A 85 -15.91 6.30 -13.54
C LYS A 85 -14.86 7.32 -13.13
N PRO A 86 -14.34 8.13 -14.07
CA PRO A 86 -13.29 9.09 -13.76
C PRO A 86 -13.76 10.15 -12.76
N LEU A 87 -12.95 10.42 -11.74
CA LEU A 87 -13.06 11.62 -10.89
C LEU A 87 -12.22 12.76 -11.45
N ASN A 88 -11.03 12.43 -11.94
CA ASN A 88 -10.13 13.29 -12.71
C ASN A 88 -9.17 12.40 -13.55
N ASP A 89 -8.11 12.99 -14.11
CA ASP A 89 -7.11 12.29 -14.92
C ASP A 89 -6.25 11.27 -14.13
N HIS A 90 -6.40 11.23 -12.80
CA HIS A 90 -5.54 10.46 -11.90
C HIS A 90 -6.31 9.59 -10.91
N ALA A 91 -7.64 9.60 -10.93
CA ALA A 91 -8.45 8.80 -10.03
C ALA A 91 -9.78 8.40 -10.67
N VAL A 92 -10.21 7.18 -10.35
CA VAL A 92 -11.47 6.61 -10.81
C VAL A 92 -12.20 5.91 -9.66
N ILE A 93 -13.53 5.81 -9.77
CA ILE A 93 -14.34 4.85 -9.01
C ILE A 93 -14.57 3.61 -9.86
N VAL A 94 -14.44 2.43 -9.25
CA VAL A 94 -14.63 1.12 -9.88
C VAL A 94 -15.65 0.28 -9.12
N GLY A 95 -16.36 -0.56 -9.88
CA GLY A 95 -17.25 -1.60 -9.37
C GLY A 95 -16.62 -2.99 -9.41
N THR A 96 -17.45 -4.01 -9.20
CA THR A 96 -17.08 -5.43 -9.19
C THR A 96 -16.65 -5.97 -10.56
N GLU A 97 -17.06 -5.29 -11.62
CA GLU A 97 -16.84 -5.62 -13.03
C GLU A 97 -15.55 -5.03 -13.59
N ALA A 98 -14.80 -4.30 -12.77
CA ALA A 98 -13.58 -3.65 -13.22
C ALA A 98 -12.52 -4.67 -13.63
N GLU A 99 -12.03 -4.51 -14.85
CA GLU A 99 -11.10 -5.44 -15.48
C GLU A 99 -10.29 -4.73 -16.56
N LEU A 100 -9.03 -5.13 -16.71
CA LEU A 100 -8.13 -4.75 -17.81
C LEU A 100 -7.56 -6.01 -18.45
N ASN A 101 -7.95 -6.29 -19.70
CA ASN A 101 -7.44 -7.41 -20.51
C ASN A 101 -7.56 -8.79 -19.82
N GLY A 102 -8.72 -9.13 -19.26
CA GLY A 102 -8.94 -10.41 -18.57
C GLY A 102 -8.50 -10.43 -17.11
N ARG A 103 -8.02 -9.30 -16.57
CA ARG A 103 -7.40 -9.22 -15.24
C ARG A 103 -8.13 -8.21 -14.37
N ALA A 104 -8.69 -8.67 -13.26
CA ALA A 104 -9.36 -7.82 -12.29
C ALA A 104 -8.34 -7.25 -11.27
N PRO A 105 -8.42 -5.95 -10.92
CA PRO A 105 -7.63 -5.39 -9.84
C PRO A 105 -8.20 -5.84 -8.49
N HIS A 106 -7.36 -5.89 -7.45
CA HIS A 106 -7.83 -6.29 -6.12
C HIS A 106 -8.88 -5.33 -5.54
N GLU A 107 -8.93 -4.09 -6.03
CA GLU A 107 -9.97 -3.11 -5.72
C GLU A 107 -11.36 -3.55 -6.23
N ALA A 108 -11.45 -4.35 -7.30
CA ALA A 108 -12.71 -4.95 -7.72
C ALA A 108 -13.19 -6.00 -6.70
N THR A 109 -12.26 -6.78 -6.14
CA THR A 109 -12.53 -7.70 -5.01
C THR A 109 -12.95 -6.91 -3.77
N ALA A 110 -12.31 -5.77 -3.49
CA ALA A 110 -12.71 -4.89 -2.39
C ALA A 110 -14.14 -4.36 -2.61
N ALA A 111 -14.45 -3.83 -3.78
CA ALA A 111 -15.79 -3.34 -4.15
C ALA A 111 -16.86 -4.42 -3.93
N ALA A 112 -16.60 -5.66 -4.35
CA ALA A 112 -17.52 -6.77 -4.19
C ALA A 112 -17.85 -7.11 -2.73
N ASN A 113 -16.94 -6.80 -1.80
CA ASN A 113 -17.01 -7.25 -0.42
C ASN A 113 -17.24 -6.12 0.60
N PHE A 114 -17.13 -4.85 0.17
CA PHE A 114 -17.12 -3.68 1.04
C PHE A 114 -17.86 -2.47 0.45
N GLY A 115 -19.12 -2.64 0.05
CA GLY A 115 -20.01 -1.50 -0.26
C GLY A 115 -20.26 -1.25 -1.74
N GLY A 116 -19.81 -2.13 -2.64
CA GLY A 116 -20.17 -2.13 -4.06
C GLY A 116 -19.30 -1.25 -4.95
N GLU A 117 -18.41 -0.45 -4.37
CA GLU A 117 -17.45 0.39 -5.09
C GLU A 117 -16.13 0.49 -4.32
N ALA A 118 -15.06 0.74 -5.07
CA ALA A 118 -13.75 1.12 -4.56
C ALA A 118 -13.17 2.22 -5.46
N PHE A 119 -12.07 2.84 -5.06
CA PHE A 119 -11.36 3.79 -5.91
C PHE A 119 -9.94 3.31 -6.25
N LEU A 120 -9.42 3.83 -7.36
CA LEU A 120 -8.06 3.60 -7.82
C LEU A 120 -7.40 4.92 -8.17
N ILE A 121 -6.17 5.11 -7.70
CA ILE A 121 -5.34 6.28 -8.01
C ILE A 121 -4.21 5.87 -8.96
N SER A 122 -4.03 6.63 -10.04
CA SER A 122 -2.98 6.40 -11.03
C SER A 122 -1.63 6.89 -10.51
N LEU A 123 -0.61 6.04 -10.60
CA LEU A 123 0.79 6.41 -10.35
C LEU A 123 1.43 7.14 -11.56
N ARG A 124 0.74 7.18 -12.71
CA ARG A 124 1.29 7.66 -13.99
C ARG A 124 1.59 9.16 -14.01
N GLY A 125 0.94 9.94 -13.15
CA GLY A 125 1.13 11.39 -13.04
C GLY A 125 2.25 11.82 -12.09
N GLY A 126 3.07 10.90 -11.59
CA GLY A 126 4.10 11.22 -10.58
C GLY A 126 3.48 11.70 -9.26
N GLY A 127 4.28 12.29 -8.38
CA GLY A 127 3.84 12.75 -7.07
C GLY A 127 2.71 13.78 -7.14
N GLN A 128 2.72 14.68 -8.11
CA GLN A 128 1.63 15.64 -8.33
C GLN A 128 0.33 14.94 -8.75
N GLY A 129 0.41 13.97 -9.66
CA GLY A 129 -0.75 13.23 -10.12
C GLY A 129 -1.38 12.38 -9.02
N VAL A 130 -0.55 11.68 -8.23
CA VAL A 130 -1.02 10.90 -7.08
C VAL A 130 -1.68 11.81 -6.04
N GLY A 131 -1.07 12.95 -5.71
CA GLY A 131 -1.65 13.94 -4.79
C GLY A 131 -3.00 14.47 -5.27
N ALA A 132 -3.13 14.78 -6.56
CA ALA A 132 -4.38 15.21 -7.18
C ALA A 132 -5.44 14.09 -7.22
N GLY A 133 -5.03 12.84 -7.42
CA GLY A 133 -5.91 11.67 -7.38
C GLY A 133 -6.48 11.44 -5.98
N ILE A 134 -5.63 11.41 -4.95
CA ILE A 134 -6.06 11.30 -3.54
C ILE A 134 -7.02 12.41 -3.19
N LYS A 135 -6.68 13.67 -3.53
CA LYS A 135 -7.54 14.82 -3.27
C LYS A 135 -8.92 14.68 -3.91
N ALA A 136 -8.99 14.22 -5.17
CA ALA A 136 -10.26 14.02 -5.85
C ALA A 136 -11.15 12.99 -5.14
N VAL A 137 -10.57 11.91 -4.62
CA VAL A 137 -11.29 10.89 -3.83
C VAL A 137 -11.76 11.46 -2.49
N VAL A 138 -10.89 12.18 -1.77
CA VAL A 138 -11.22 12.88 -0.51
C VAL A 138 -12.39 13.84 -0.71
N ASP A 139 -12.33 14.69 -1.73
CA ASP A 139 -13.37 15.66 -2.05
C ASP A 139 -14.68 14.97 -2.48
N HIS A 140 -14.60 13.91 -3.30
CA HIS A 140 -15.77 13.18 -3.78
C HIS A 140 -16.58 12.55 -2.64
N TYR A 141 -15.90 11.94 -1.67
CA TYR A 141 -16.54 11.28 -0.53
C TYR A 141 -16.79 12.22 0.67
N GLY A 142 -16.22 13.43 0.65
CA GLY A 142 -16.24 14.34 1.80
C GLY A 142 -15.55 13.73 3.01
N ALA A 143 -14.41 13.06 2.80
CA ALA A 143 -13.67 12.40 3.86
C ALA A 143 -12.93 13.41 4.76
N ASP A 144 -12.95 13.17 6.06
CA ASP A 144 -12.26 13.98 7.07
C ASP A 144 -11.05 13.24 7.70
N LEU A 145 -10.89 11.96 7.37
CA LEU A 145 -9.77 11.12 7.78
C LEU A 145 -9.26 10.30 6.59
N LEU A 146 -7.94 10.27 6.39
CA LEU A 146 -7.25 9.46 5.39
C LEU A 146 -6.20 8.57 6.04
N ILE A 147 -6.22 7.28 5.75
CA ILE A 147 -5.19 6.34 6.18
C ILE A 147 -4.69 5.56 4.97
N SER A 148 -3.39 5.63 4.72
CA SER A 148 -2.73 4.82 3.69
C SER A 148 -1.99 3.67 4.37
N VAL A 149 -2.23 2.44 3.92
CA VAL A 149 -1.76 1.20 4.56
C VAL A 149 -0.80 0.49 3.62
N ASP A 150 0.47 0.48 4.00
CA ASP A 150 1.55 -0.30 3.38
C ASP A 150 1.57 -1.71 3.97
N VAL A 151 1.78 -2.71 3.12
CA VAL A 151 1.94 -4.12 3.49
C VAL A 151 3.36 -4.56 3.17
N GLY A 152 4.19 -4.60 4.21
CA GLY A 152 5.61 -4.79 4.02
C GLY A 152 6.35 -3.83 4.92
N SER A 153 7.42 -3.23 4.40
CA SER A 153 8.19 -2.20 5.11
C SER A 153 9.05 -1.32 4.21
N ASP A 154 9.06 -1.55 2.91
CA ASP A 154 9.87 -0.86 1.93
C ASP A 154 9.56 0.63 1.81
N THR A 155 8.40 1.12 2.24
CA THR A 155 8.18 2.57 2.47
C THR A 155 9.18 3.16 3.45
N LEU A 156 9.55 2.43 4.52
CA LEU A 156 10.49 2.88 5.55
C LEU A 156 11.97 2.72 5.15
N SER A 157 12.25 2.43 3.89
CA SER A 157 13.62 2.38 3.39
C SER A 157 14.24 3.79 3.30
N THR A 158 15.51 3.89 3.68
CA THR A 158 16.33 5.11 3.62
C THR A 158 17.13 5.23 2.32
N GLY A 159 17.34 4.12 1.63
CA GLY A 159 18.20 4.01 0.45
C GLY A 159 19.64 3.68 0.81
N SER A 160 19.91 3.44 2.10
CA SER A 160 21.22 3.07 2.63
C SER A 160 21.27 1.62 3.17
N GLU A 161 20.18 0.89 2.98
CA GLU A 161 20.08 -0.53 3.35
C GLU A 161 21.12 -1.37 2.62
N ILE A 162 21.60 -2.43 3.28
CA ILE A 162 22.60 -3.38 2.75
C ILE A 162 22.10 -3.98 1.44
N ARG A 163 20.81 -4.31 1.39
CA ARG A 163 20.11 -4.64 0.16
C ARG A 163 19.20 -3.47 -0.23
N PRO A 164 19.35 -2.91 -1.44
CA PRO A 164 18.40 -1.93 -1.94
C PRO A 164 17.00 -2.54 -2.02
N THR A 165 16.00 -1.81 -1.52
CA THR A 165 14.59 -2.10 -1.76
C THR A 165 14.29 -2.05 -3.27
N GLN A 166 13.40 -2.93 -3.70
CA GLN A 166 13.11 -3.19 -5.12
C GLN A 166 11.68 -2.83 -5.48
N THR A 167 10.76 -2.73 -4.50
CA THR A 167 9.33 -2.45 -4.70
C THR A 167 8.84 -1.16 -4.04
N SER A 168 9.75 -0.22 -3.76
CA SER A 168 9.45 1.00 -2.97
C SER A 168 9.04 2.25 -3.78
N LEU A 169 8.95 2.19 -5.11
CA LEU A 169 8.59 3.37 -5.91
C LEU A 169 7.11 3.72 -5.75
N ALA A 170 6.23 2.71 -5.83
CA ALA A 170 4.79 2.93 -5.63
C ALA A 170 4.54 3.56 -4.25
N ASP A 171 5.19 3.03 -3.22
CA ASP A 171 5.08 3.51 -1.86
C ASP A 171 5.52 4.97 -1.71
N HIS A 172 6.72 5.31 -2.17
CA HIS A 172 7.19 6.70 -2.05
C HIS A 172 6.37 7.67 -2.89
N LEU A 173 5.79 7.24 -4.02
CA LEU A 173 4.82 8.04 -4.77
C LEU A 173 3.52 8.26 -3.99
N THR A 174 2.99 7.21 -3.36
CA THR A 174 1.78 7.28 -2.54
C THR A 174 2.00 8.15 -1.31
N LEU A 175 3.15 7.99 -0.62
CA LEU A 175 3.55 8.84 0.48
C LEU A 175 3.70 10.30 0.01
N ALA A 176 4.33 10.56 -1.13
CA ALA A 176 4.41 11.90 -1.72
C ALA A 176 3.03 12.51 -1.98
N GLY A 177 2.06 11.70 -2.44
CA GLY A 177 0.67 12.12 -2.57
C GLY A 177 0.00 12.44 -1.23
N LEU A 178 0.25 11.62 -0.20
CA LEU A 178 -0.28 11.78 1.16
C LEU A 178 0.21 13.08 1.82
N LEU A 179 1.45 13.48 1.55
CA LEU A 179 2.06 14.71 2.07
C LEU A 179 1.42 16.01 1.54
N GLN A 180 0.59 15.92 0.51
CA GLN A 180 -0.09 17.04 -0.14
C GLN A 180 -1.56 17.20 0.33
N GLN A 181 -2.00 16.37 1.29
CA GLN A 181 -3.39 16.38 1.75
C GLN A 181 -3.58 17.29 2.95
N ASP A 182 -4.70 18.03 2.96
CA ASP A 182 -5.07 18.95 4.04
C ASP A 182 -5.96 18.30 5.11
N VAL A 183 -6.43 17.06 4.87
CA VAL A 183 -7.22 16.29 5.84
C VAL A 183 -6.31 15.57 6.84
N VAL A 184 -6.87 15.19 8.00
CA VAL A 184 -6.12 14.40 8.97
C VAL A 184 -5.70 13.09 8.30
N SER A 185 -4.39 12.88 8.23
CA SER A 185 -3.79 11.83 7.39
C SER A 185 -2.77 11.01 8.17
N TYR A 186 -2.78 9.70 7.95
CA TYR A 186 -1.82 8.76 8.55
C TYR A 186 -1.21 7.82 7.52
N PHE A 187 0.07 7.52 7.73
CA PHE A 187 0.74 6.37 7.12
C PHE A 187 0.67 5.20 8.10
N ALA A 188 0.23 4.04 7.64
CA ALA A 188 0.11 2.84 8.43
C ALA A 188 0.92 1.70 7.80
N LEU A 189 1.58 0.93 8.65
CA LEU A 189 2.44 -0.18 8.26
C LEU A 189 1.85 -1.48 8.80
N ALA A 190 1.34 -2.33 7.92
CA ALA A 190 0.95 -3.69 8.20
C ALA A 190 2.07 -4.65 7.79
N GLY A 191 2.21 -5.77 8.51
CA GLY A 191 3.16 -6.80 8.07
C GLY A 191 4.62 -6.40 8.20
N TYR A 192 5.02 -5.90 9.37
CA TYR A 192 6.41 -5.54 9.70
C TYR A 192 7.44 -6.55 9.18
N GLY A 193 8.21 -6.15 8.16
CA GLY A 193 9.26 -6.94 7.50
C GLY A 193 8.79 -8.18 6.71
N LEU A 194 7.49 -8.28 6.40
CA LEU A 194 6.92 -9.46 5.74
C LEU A 194 7.12 -9.48 4.22
N ASP A 195 7.50 -8.35 3.65
CA ASP A 195 7.92 -8.23 2.26
C ASP A 195 9.36 -8.76 2.03
N ALA A 196 10.14 -8.95 3.12
CA ALA A 196 11.51 -9.44 3.16
C ALA A 196 12.58 -8.54 2.49
N GLU A 197 12.26 -7.26 2.23
CA GLU A 197 13.17 -6.39 1.46
C GLU A 197 14.30 -5.75 2.28
N MET A 198 14.12 -5.64 3.59
CA MET A 198 15.11 -5.11 4.52
C MET A 198 15.45 -6.14 5.58
N GLU A 199 16.68 -6.08 6.09
CA GLU A 199 17.01 -6.82 7.30
C GLU A 199 16.20 -6.28 8.48
N LEU A 200 15.80 -7.16 9.41
CA LEU A 200 14.99 -6.73 10.56
C LEU A 200 15.73 -5.72 11.42
N GLU A 201 17.05 -5.82 11.54
CA GLU A 201 17.87 -4.87 12.27
C GLU A 201 17.88 -3.48 11.63
N GLU A 202 17.81 -3.40 10.30
CA GLU A 202 17.70 -2.13 9.55
C GLU A 202 16.30 -1.54 9.74
N LEU A 203 15.26 -2.38 9.66
CA LEU A 203 13.89 -1.95 9.90
C LEU A 203 13.64 -1.53 11.36
N ASP A 204 14.22 -2.23 12.34
CA ASP A 204 14.19 -1.86 13.76
C ASP A 204 14.86 -0.50 13.97
N HIS A 205 16.00 -0.27 13.30
CA HIS A 205 16.70 1.00 13.33
C HIS A 205 15.84 2.14 12.73
N ASN A 206 15.26 1.92 11.55
CA ASN A 206 14.43 2.89 10.83
C ASN A 206 13.16 3.22 11.62
N LEU A 207 12.44 2.20 12.10
CA LEU A 207 11.29 2.36 12.98
C LEU A 207 11.67 3.14 14.25
N GLY A 208 12.78 2.78 14.90
CA GLY A 208 13.28 3.48 16.07
C GLY A 208 13.61 4.95 15.79
N THR A 209 14.13 5.27 14.60
CA THR A 209 14.39 6.64 14.16
C THR A 209 13.09 7.43 13.96
N ALA A 210 12.08 6.84 13.32
CA ALA A 210 10.76 7.47 13.18
C ALA A 210 10.10 7.73 14.55
N ILE A 211 10.13 6.75 15.46
CA ILE A 211 9.58 6.89 16.82
C ILE A 211 10.33 7.99 17.59
N ARG A 212 11.67 8.00 17.58
CA ARG A 212 12.47 9.06 18.23
C ARG A 212 12.19 10.44 17.64
N GLY A 213 11.92 10.51 16.35
CA GLY A 213 11.49 11.73 15.66
C GLY A 213 10.06 12.16 15.97
N GLY A 214 9.33 11.39 16.79
CA GLY A 214 7.97 11.70 17.20
C GLY A 214 6.93 11.40 16.12
N ALA A 215 7.23 10.56 15.13
CA ALA A 215 6.29 10.20 14.07
C ALA A 215 5.18 9.25 14.54
N PHE A 216 5.38 8.48 15.61
CA PHE A 216 4.44 7.45 16.05
C PHE A 216 3.09 8.02 16.53
N ARG A 217 1.99 7.41 16.11
CA ARG A 217 0.60 7.85 16.38
C ARG A 217 -0.31 6.79 16.96
N GLY A 218 0.16 5.55 17.07
CA GLY A 218 -0.55 4.45 17.73
C GLY A 218 -0.38 3.13 17.00
N VAL A 219 -1.12 2.13 17.45
CA VAL A 219 -1.19 0.81 16.81
C VAL A 219 -2.63 0.39 16.64
N ILE A 220 -2.93 -0.25 15.52
CA ILE A 220 -4.22 -0.86 15.24
C ILE A 220 -4.10 -2.37 15.41
N GLY A 221 -5.00 -2.93 16.20
CA GLY A 221 -5.20 -4.37 16.32
C GLY A 221 -6.34 -4.85 15.44
N SER A 222 -6.05 -5.81 14.56
CA SER A 222 -7.06 -6.50 13.75
C SER A 222 -7.91 -7.42 14.60
N SER A 223 -9.20 -7.51 14.29
CA SER A 223 -10.09 -8.49 14.92
C SER A 223 -9.94 -9.85 14.24
N TYR A 224 -10.11 -10.95 14.97
CA TYR A 224 -10.12 -12.30 14.40
C TYR A 224 -11.11 -12.44 13.23
N PRO A 225 -12.37 -11.99 13.34
CA PRO A 225 -13.31 -12.05 12.22
C PRO A 225 -12.85 -11.28 10.97
N ALA A 226 -12.20 -10.13 11.15
CA ALA A 226 -11.65 -9.38 10.03
C ALA A 226 -10.48 -10.12 9.36
N LEU A 227 -9.59 -10.73 10.14
CA LEU A 227 -8.50 -11.56 9.62
C LEU A 227 -9.04 -12.75 8.80
N GLU A 228 -10.07 -13.44 9.29
CA GLU A 228 -10.70 -14.53 8.55
C GLU A 228 -11.37 -14.04 7.26
N LYS A 229 -12.07 -12.91 7.29
CA LYS A 229 -12.65 -12.32 6.08
C LYS A 229 -11.55 -12.02 5.05
N VAL A 230 -10.46 -11.37 5.45
CA VAL A 230 -9.35 -11.01 4.54
C VAL A 230 -8.63 -12.26 4.01
N ARG A 231 -8.56 -13.34 4.81
CA ARG A 231 -8.05 -14.66 4.35
C ARG A 231 -8.86 -15.17 3.17
N ASP A 232 -10.18 -15.11 3.26
CA ASP A 232 -11.08 -15.61 2.22
C ASP A 232 -11.02 -14.75 0.95
N LEU A 233 -10.71 -13.45 1.08
CA LEU A 233 -10.46 -12.55 -0.06
C LEU A 233 -9.15 -12.89 -0.79
N HIS A 234 -8.09 -13.20 -0.05
CA HIS A 234 -6.80 -13.60 -0.65
C HIS A 234 -6.86 -14.95 -1.38
N ALA A 235 -7.87 -15.78 -1.10
CA ALA A 235 -8.15 -16.97 -1.91
C ALA A 235 -8.70 -16.62 -3.31
N GLN A 236 -9.27 -15.42 -3.49
CA GLN A 236 -9.83 -14.92 -4.75
C GLN A 236 -8.85 -13.99 -5.49
N ALA A 237 -8.02 -13.28 -4.73
CA ALA A 237 -7.04 -12.30 -5.18
C ALA A 237 -5.65 -12.74 -4.69
N HIS A 238 -4.84 -13.32 -5.56
CA HIS A 238 -3.54 -13.85 -5.15
C HIS A 238 -2.57 -12.73 -4.80
N ASP A 239 -2.05 -12.77 -3.58
CA ASP A 239 -0.94 -11.92 -3.15
C ASP A 239 -0.01 -12.67 -2.16
N PRO A 240 1.31 -12.64 -2.40
CA PRO A 240 2.27 -13.37 -1.58
C PRO A 240 2.58 -12.72 -0.22
N ILE A 241 2.35 -11.41 -0.03
CA ILE A 241 2.76 -10.66 1.16
C ILE A 241 1.58 -10.43 2.10
N GLY A 242 0.43 -9.96 1.60
CA GLY A 242 -0.78 -9.73 2.40
C GLY A 242 -1.26 -11.00 3.10
N SER A 243 -1.07 -12.17 2.48
CA SER A 243 -1.36 -13.46 3.13
C SER A 243 -0.49 -13.72 4.37
N LEU A 244 0.73 -13.17 4.45
CA LEU A 244 1.60 -13.29 5.61
C LEU A 244 1.14 -12.40 6.77
N VAL A 245 0.53 -11.24 6.51
CA VAL A 245 -0.08 -10.40 7.55
C VAL A 245 -1.17 -11.18 8.27
N ILE A 246 -2.00 -11.89 7.50
CA ILE A 246 -3.09 -12.72 8.02
C ILE A 246 -2.52 -13.86 8.88
N ARG A 247 -1.49 -14.55 8.38
CA ARG A 247 -0.78 -15.59 9.15
C ARG A 247 -0.23 -15.06 10.46
N ALA A 248 0.43 -13.90 10.44
CA ALA A 248 0.92 -13.26 11.67
C ALA A 248 -0.23 -12.98 12.65
N GLY A 249 -1.32 -12.38 12.18
CA GLY A 249 -2.51 -12.08 12.99
C GLY A 249 -3.19 -13.31 13.59
N LEU A 250 -3.12 -14.46 12.91
CA LEU A 250 -3.63 -15.75 13.41
C LEU A 250 -2.64 -16.48 14.34
N GLY A 251 -1.44 -15.92 14.56
CA GLY A 251 -0.40 -16.50 15.41
C GLY A 251 0.48 -17.54 14.71
N GLU A 252 0.44 -17.62 13.38
CA GLU A 252 1.21 -18.56 12.56
C GLU A 252 2.61 -18.00 12.25
N PHE A 253 3.47 -17.98 13.27
CA PHE A 253 4.83 -17.47 13.18
C PHE A 253 5.80 -18.46 12.52
N GLY A 254 6.90 -17.94 11.97
CA GLY A 254 7.95 -18.75 11.38
C GLY A 254 8.63 -18.06 10.20
N LEU A 255 9.27 -18.85 9.35
CA LEU A 255 9.88 -18.37 8.12
C LEU A 255 8.93 -18.58 6.95
N ALA A 256 8.86 -17.61 6.05
CA ALA A 256 8.11 -17.70 4.81
C ALA A 256 9.01 -17.25 3.66
N ARG A 257 8.90 -17.92 2.51
CA ARG A 257 9.58 -17.48 1.29
C ARG A 257 8.64 -16.58 0.50
N VAL A 258 9.09 -15.38 0.18
CA VAL A 258 8.35 -14.35 -0.55
C VAL A 258 8.92 -14.26 -1.96
N PHE A 259 8.04 -14.29 -2.96
CA PHE A 259 8.41 -14.15 -4.37
C PHE A 259 7.78 -12.86 -4.89
N LYS A 260 8.56 -11.78 -4.92
CA LYS A 260 8.06 -10.46 -5.31
C LYS A 260 8.89 -9.76 -6.38
N SER A 261 10.21 -9.91 -6.30
CA SER A 261 11.18 -9.20 -7.14
C SER A 261 12.38 -10.07 -7.54
N ASN A 262 12.56 -11.20 -6.86
CA ASN A 262 13.63 -12.17 -7.11
C ASN A 262 13.05 -13.57 -7.41
N PRO A 263 13.48 -14.25 -8.50
CA PRO A 263 13.04 -15.60 -8.85
C PRO A 263 13.29 -16.65 -7.75
N PHE A 264 14.32 -16.47 -6.93
CA PHE A 264 14.67 -17.41 -5.86
C PHE A 264 13.91 -17.17 -4.56
N GLY A 265 13.20 -16.04 -4.50
CA GLY A 265 12.51 -15.53 -3.33
C GLY A 265 13.45 -15.05 -2.22
N GLU A 266 12.87 -14.30 -1.30
CA GLU A 266 13.52 -13.82 -0.08
C GLU A 266 12.82 -14.43 1.14
N VAL A 267 13.49 -14.45 2.29
CA VAL A 267 12.96 -15.08 3.50
C VAL A 267 12.42 -14.01 4.44
N ALA A 268 11.09 -13.91 4.52
CA ALA A 268 10.41 -13.13 5.53
C ALA A 268 10.41 -13.90 6.86
N ARG A 269 10.62 -13.17 7.96
CA ARG A 269 10.44 -13.69 9.32
C ARG A 269 9.09 -13.22 9.85
N VAL A 270 8.09 -14.11 9.79
CA VAL A 270 6.77 -13.89 10.38
C VAL A 270 6.90 -13.95 11.90
N ALA A 271 6.98 -12.78 12.54
CA ALA A 271 7.19 -12.62 13.98
C ALA A 271 6.04 -11.82 14.62
N PRO A 272 5.90 -11.85 15.97
CA PRO A 272 4.86 -11.08 16.66
C PRO A 272 4.86 -9.57 16.36
N ALA A 273 6.00 -8.98 15.97
CA ALA A 273 6.09 -7.58 15.56
C ALA A 273 5.26 -7.24 14.30
N ALA A 274 4.92 -8.24 13.49
CA ALA A 274 4.08 -8.09 12.30
C ALA A 274 2.57 -8.16 12.58
N VAL A 275 2.17 -8.43 13.83
CA VAL A 275 0.76 -8.46 14.26
C VAL A 275 0.14 -7.06 14.34
N PRO A 276 0.75 -6.06 15.04
CA PRO A 276 0.19 -4.72 15.05
C PRO A 276 0.34 -4.06 13.68
N ILE A 277 -0.67 -3.26 13.31
CA ILE A 277 -0.56 -2.27 12.24
C ILE A 277 -0.05 -0.99 12.89
N TRP A 278 1.15 -0.56 12.53
CA TRP A 278 1.83 0.59 13.14
C TRP A 278 1.40 1.87 12.45
N VAL A 279 1.01 2.90 13.20
CA VAL A 279 0.48 4.15 12.61
C VAL A 279 1.42 5.32 12.89
N PHE A 280 1.71 6.10 11.86
CA PHE A 280 2.63 7.22 11.87
C PHE A 280 2.03 8.48 11.25
N ASP A 281 2.57 9.61 11.67
CA ASP A 281 2.45 10.87 10.98
C ASP A 281 3.24 10.82 9.66
N PRO A 282 2.60 11.06 8.50
CA PRO A 282 3.24 10.91 7.21
C PRO A 282 4.35 11.94 6.97
N ARG A 283 4.20 13.18 7.47
CA ARG A 283 5.25 14.21 7.32
C ARG A 283 6.46 13.86 8.15
N LEU A 284 6.27 13.52 9.43
CA LEU A 284 7.39 13.21 10.32
C LEU A 284 8.12 11.92 9.93
N VAL A 285 7.42 10.89 9.42
CA VAL A 285 8.08 9.67 8.95
C VAL A 285 8.92 9.94 7.69
N THR A 286 8.44 10.78 6.78
CA THR A 286 9.21 11.24 5.61
C THR A 286 10.46 12.01 6.04
N ASP A 287 10.30 13.02 6.92
CA ASP A 287 11.40 13.89 7.35
C ASP A 287 12.52 13.10 8.06
N THR A 288 12.16 12.00 8.74
CA THR A 288 13.08 11.24 9.59
C THR A 288 13.68 10.03 8.89
N VAL A 289 12.91 9.31 8.08
CA VAL A 289 13.27 8.02 7.50
C VAL A 289 13.08 8.01 5.98
N ALA A 290 11.83 8.13 5.51
CA ALA A 290 11.44 7.95 4.11
C ALA A 290 11.69 9.20 3.24
N LYS A 291 12.86 9.82 3.38
CA LYS A 291 13.16 11.16 2.85
C LYS A 291 12.98 11.29 1.34
N HIS A 292 13.26 10.21 0.60
CA HIS A 292 13.13 10.21 -0.86
C HIS A 292 11.69 10.36 -1.35
N ALA A 293 10.67 10.18 -0.50
CA ALA A 293 9.29 10.51 -0.87
C ALA A 293 9.11 12.02 -1.12
N ASP A 294 9.81 12.89 -0.38
CA ASP A 294 9.74 14.34 -0.60
C ASP A 294 10.32 14.76 -1.96
N ASP A 295 11.37 14.06 -2.44
CA ASP A 295 11.96 14.28 -3.76
C ASP A 295 10.98 13.94 -4.90
N LEU A 296 9.97 13.09 -4.63
CA LEU A 296 8.97 12.69 -5.62
C LEU A 296 7.76 13.62 -5.67
N VAL A 297 7.51 14.42 -4.63
CA VAL A 297 6.39 15.38 -4.58
C VAL A 297 6.30 16.26 -5.84
N PRO A 298 7.37 16.92 -6.33
CA PRO A 298 7.26 17.81 -7.48
C PRO A 298 7.14 17.10 -8.84
N THR A 299 7.23 15.77 -8.88
CA THR A 299 7.25 15.03 -10.14
C THR A 299 5.88 15.01 -10.80
N THR A 300 5.84 15.13 -12.14
CA THR A 300 4.58 15.32 -12.90
C THR A 300 4.26 14.18 -13.86
N SER A 301 5.07 13.12 -13.84
CA SER A 301 4.82 11.89 -14.59
C SER A 301 5.61 10.74 -13.96
N LEU A 302 5.20 9.50 -14.22
CA LEU A 302 5.94 8.31 -13.80
C LEU A 302 7.37 8.32 -14.36
N ALA A 303 7.55 8.69 -15.63
CA ALA A 303 8.90 8.76 -16.22
C ALA A 303 9.80 9.76 -15.49
N ASN A 304 9.28 10.93 -15.11
CA ASN A 304 10.01 11.91 -14.32
C ASN A 304 10.28 11.40 -12.89
N ALA A 305 9.31 10.74 -12.26
CA ALA A 305 9.50 10.13 -10.95
C ALA A 305 10.60 9.07 -10.97
N GLU A 306 10.61 8.18 -11.96
CA GLU A 306 11.66 7.17 -12.11
C GLU A 306 13.04 7.78 -12.37
N GLU A 307 13.15 8.89 -13.11
CA GLU A 307 14.41 9.60 -13.31
C GLU A 307 14.96 10.14 -12.00
N VAL A 308 14.11 10.82 -11.22
CA VAL A 308 14.47 11.28 -9.86
C VAL A 308 14.87 10.10 -9.00
N TYR A 309 14.09 9.02 -8.97
CA TYR A 309 14.35 7.84 -8.14
C TYR A 309 15.69 7.17 -8.47
N ARG A 310 16.01 7.05 -9.77
CA ARG A 310 17.34 6.57 -10.22
C ARG A 310 18.46 7.52 -9.80
N SER A 311 18.24 8.84 -9.85
CA SER A 311 19.25 9.81 -9.40
C SER A 311 19.57 9.71 -7.90
N LEU A 312 18.62 9.20 -7.11
CA LEU A 312 18.78 8.90 -5.68
C LEU A 312 19.46 7.54 -5.42
N GLY A 313 19.92 6.85 -6.47
CA GLY A 313 20.55 5.53 -6.38
C GLY A 313 19.56 4.38 -6.17
N ARG A 314 18.26 4.61 -6.40
CA ARG A 314 17.22 3.61 -6.21
C ARG A 314 16.77 2.96 -7.51
N VAL A 315 16.19 1.76 -7.36
CA VAL A 315 15.65 0.99 -8.48
C VAL A 315 14.14 1.23 -8.55
N PRO A 316 13.61 1.78 -9.64
CA PRO A 316 12.16 1.82 -9.86
C PRO A 316 11.67 0.42 -10.22
N GLU A 317 10.66 -0.09 -9.49
CA GLU A 317 10.14 -1.46 -9.66
C GLU A 317 9.53 -1.72 -11.05
N THR A 318 9.13 -0.66 -11.75
CA THR A 318 8.67 -0.70 -13.14
C THR A 318 9.74 -1.20 -14.11
N GLY A 319 11.02 -1.12 -13.72
CA GLY A 319 12.18 -1.61 -14.46
C GLY A 319 12.56 -3.06 -14.15
N LEU A 320 11.88 -3.73 -13.20
CA LEU A 320 12.13 -5.13 -12.89
C LEU A 320 11.59 -6.06 -13.97
N GLN A 321 12.20 -7.25 -14.08
CA GLN A 321 11.62 -8.33 -14.86
C GLN A 321 10.27 -8.70 -14.24
N ARG A 322 9.17 -8.45 -14.93
CA ARG A 322 7.83 -8.63 -14.34
C ARG A 322 7.40 -10.08 -14.23
N PHE A 323 7.90 -10.94 -15.11
CA PHE A 323 7.40 -12.31 -15.25
C PHE A 323 8.49 -13.26 -15.73
N ILE A 324 8.54 -14.46 -15.16
CA ILE A 324 9.37 -15.57 -15.60
C ILE A 324 8.49 -16.81 -15.76
N ASP A 325 8.60 -17.46 -16.92
CA ASP A 325 8.09 -18.80 -17.16
C ASP A 325 9.29 -19.76 -17.22
N TYR A 326 9.52 -20.54 -16.16
CA TYR A 326 10.65 -21.46 -16.08
C TYR A 326 10.56 -22.63 -17.07
N ALA A 327 9.43 -22.79 -17.76
CA ALA A 327 9.28 -23.78 -18.82
C ALA A 327 9.84 -23.30 -20.18
N ARG A 328 10.20 -22.02 -20.32
CA ARG A 328 10.68 -21.40 -21.56
C ARG A 328 12.07 -20.80 -21.37
#